data_AF-A0A2T6KBZ1-F1
#
_entry.id   AF-A0A2T6KBZ1-F1
#
_cell.length_a   1.000
_cell.length_b   1.000
_cell.length_c   1.000
_cell.angle_alpha   90.00
_cell.angle_beta   90.00
_cell.angle_gamma   90.00
#
_symmetry.space_group_name_H-M   'P 1'
#
loop_
_entity.id
_entity.type
_entity.pdbx_description
1 polymer ?
#
loop_
_entity_poly.entity_id
_entity_poly.type
_entity_poly.pdbx_seq_one_letter_code
_entity_poly.pdbx_strand_id
1 'polypeptide(L)'
;MLGPKQDAQAALFYEFSLEGHVPQDHLLRSIDQFVDLSSIRTHLADFYSHTGRPSIDPELMIRMLLVGYCSGIRSERRLCEEVHLNLAYRWFCRLDLSDRIPDHSTFSKNRHGRFRESDLLRHVLETTVARCMKEGLVGGQGFAVDASLISADVQKQNSSNPEDWATRVADVDDAPRAVQEYLDTLDDEAFGAATTTKPKFAAHTDPASQWTAARKGPAIFAYSTNYLIDTDHGIIVDVDASRSNRTAEVGAMRKMIDRTEERFGLKPDWIAVDTAYGSSDNPV
;
A
#
# COMPACT_ATOMS: atom_id res chain seq x y z
N MET A 1 -27.09 -44.55 -7.07
CA MET A 1 -26.06 -45.56 -6.75
C MET A 1 -24.87 -44.85 -6.14
N LEU A 2 -24.22 -45.43 -5.13
CA LEU A 2 -23.02 -44.86 -4.53
C LEU A 2 -21.85 -44.98 -5.51
N GLY A 3 -21.11 -43.89 -5.75
CA GLY A 3 -19.96 -43.89 -6.67
C GLY A 3 -18.82 -44.78 -6.18
N PRO A 4 -17.90 -45.21 -7.07
CA PRO A 4 -16.76 -46.03 -6.68
C PRO A 4 -15.86 -45.26 -5.69
N LYS A 5 -15.25 -46.01 -4.77
CA LYS A 5 -14.23 -45.49 -3.87
C LYS A 5 -13.04 -45.03 -4.70
N GLN A 6 -12.60 -43.79 -4.49
CA GLN A 6 -11.46 -43.21 -5.20
C GLN A 6 -10.17 -43.65 -4.50
N ASP A 7 -9.32 -44.39 -5.21
CA ASP A 7 -7.95 -44.73 -4.79
C ASP A 7 -6.98 -44.10 -5.80
N ALA A 8 -6.00 -43.33 -5.32
CA ALA A 8 -5.01 -42.68 -6.18
C ALA A 8 -3.93 -43.69 -6.59
N GLN A 9 -3.86 -44.03 -7.87
CA GLN A 9 -2.80 -44.90 -8.40
C GLN A 9 -1.61 -44.03 -8.84
N ALA A 10 -0.41 -44.36 -8.37
CA ALA A 10 0.80 -43.64 -8.75
C ALA A 10 1.15 -43.91 -10.23
N ALA A 11 1.23 -42.87 -11.05
CA ALA A 11 1.73 -42.94 -12.41
C ALA A 11 3.27 -42.81 -12.42
N LEU A 12 3.94 -43.50 -13.35
CA LEU A 12 5.40 -43.47 -13.50
C LEU A 12 5.94 -42.13 -14.03
N PHE A 13 5.10 -41.37 -14.75
CA PHE A 13 5.40 -40.03 -15.24
C PHE A 13 4.15 -39.15 -15.10
N TYR A 14 4.32 -37.97 -14.53
CA TYR A 14 3.30 -36.92 -14.48
C TYR A 14 3.73 -35.80 -15.42
N GLU A 15 3.07 -35.66 -16.57
CA GLU A 15 3.08 -34.41 -17.31
C GLU A 15 1.95 -33.55 -16.76
N PHE A 16 2.30 -32.43 -16.14
CA PHE A 16 1.33 -31.53 -15.52
C PHE A 16 1.58 -30.10 -15.98
N SER A 17 0.53 -29.46 -16.50
CA SER A 17 0.58 -28.07 -16.94
C SER A 17 -0.34 -27.24 -16.07
N LEU A 18 0.24 -26.30 -15.33
CA LEU A 18 -0.54 -25.29 -14.59
C LEU A 18 -1.42 -24.47 -15.54
N GLU A 19 -0.90 -24.13 -16.72
CA GLU A 19 -1.65 -23.42 -17.76
C GLU A 19 -2.89 -24.20 -18.21
N GLY A 20 -2.77 -25.51 -18.43
CA GLY A 20 -3.92 -26.35 -18.78
C GLY A 20 -4.87 -26.62 -17.61
N HIS A 21 -4.35 -26.58 -16.38
CA HIS A 21 -5.11 -26.93 -15.18
C HIS A 21 -5.98 -25.79 -14.65
N VAL A 22 -5.48 -24.55 -14.68
CA VAL A 22 -6.24 -23.40 -14.17
C VAL A 22 -7.35 -23.03 -15.15
N PRO A 23 -8.65 -23.08 -14.73
CA PRO A 23 -9.78 -22.80 -15.60
C PRO A 23 -9.68 -21.44 -16.30
N GLN A 24 -10.16 -21.36 -17.54
CA GLN A 24 -10.07 -20.14 -18.36
C GLN A 24 -10.91 -18.97 -17.81
N ASP A 25 -11.98 -19.29 -17.07
CA ASP A 25 -12.88 -18.34 -16.41
C ASP A 25 -12.45 -17.99 -14.97
N HIS A 26 -11.29 -18.47 -14.52
CA HIS A 26 -10.78 -18.17 -13.19
C HIS A 26 -10.42 -16.68 -13.04
N LEU A 27 -10.85 -16.02 -11.95
CA LEU A 27 -10.64 -14.60 -11.69
C LEU A 27 -9.19 -14.12 -11.92
N LEU A 28 -8.21 -14.89 -11.45
CA LEU A 28 -6.80 -14.54 -11.61
C LEU A 28 -6.34 -14.47 -13.07
N ARG A 29 -6.98 -15.17 -14.02
CA ARG A 29 -6.72 -14.99 -15.45
C ARG A 29 -7.21 -13.64 -15.94
N SER A 30 -8.42 -13.26 -15.52
CA SER A 30 -8.98 -11.95 -15.83
C SER A 30 -8.18 -10.80 -15.22
N ILE A 31 -7.49 -11.02 -14.11
CA ILE A 31 -6.57 -10.05 -13.52
C ILE A 31 -5.23 -10.05 -14.27
N ASP A 32 -4.67 -11.23 -14.53
CA ASP A 32 -3.34 -11.39 -15.14
C ASP A 32 -3.18 -10.70 -16.50
N GLN A 33 -4.25 -10.64 -17.29
CA GLN A 33 -4.26 -9.92 -18.58
C GLN A 33 -3.95 -8.42 -18.47
N PHE A 34 -4.17 -7.82 -17.29
CA PHE A 34 -3.96 -6.40 -17.03
C PHE A 34 -2.75 -6.13 -16.13
N VAL A 35 -2.15 -7.18 -15.52
CA VAL A 35 -0.98 -7.04 -14.65
C VAL A 35 0.28 -6.99 -15.50
N ASP A 36 0.67 -5.77 -15.90
CA ASP A 36 1.97 -5.48 -16.52
C ASP A 36 2.97 -5.02 -15.45
N LEU A 37 3.99 -5.85 -15.21
CA LEU A 37 5.05 -5.59 -14.23
C LEU A 37 6.43 -5.47 -14.90
N SER A 38 6.47 -5.38 -16.23
CA SER A 38 7.72 -5.42 -17.01
C SER A 38 8.71 -4.29 -16.66
N SER A 39 8.20 -3.15 -16.20
CA SER A 39 9.02 -2.00 -15.80
C SER A 39 9.68 -2.15 -14.41
N ILE A 40 9.18 -3.05 -13.56
CA ILE A 40 9.60 -3.16 -12.15
C ILE A 40 11.08 -3.49 -12.01
N ARG A 41 11.59 -4.43 -12.82
CA ARG A 41 12.99 -4.84 -12.73
C ARG A 41 13.94 -3.71 -13.07
N THR A 42 13.61 -2.93 -14.10
CA THR A 42 14.38 -1.74 -14.50
C THR A 42 14.31 -0.67 -13.43
N HIS A 43 13.12 -0.38 -12.91
CA HIS A 43 12.90 0.61 -11.85
C HIS A 43 13.71 0.31 -10.58
N LEU A 44 13.89 -0.97 -10.28
CA LEU A 44 14.60 -1.42 -9.10
C LEU A 44 16.10 -1.69 -9.30
N ALA A 45 16.62 -1.64 -10.54
CA ALA A 45 17.95 -2.17 -10.86
C ALA A 45 19.07 -1.61 -9.94
N ASP A 46 19.05 -0.30 -9.68
CA ASP A 46 20.07 0.39 -8.88
C ASP A 46 19.98 0.10 -7.37
N PHE A 47 18.84 -0.45 -6.91
CA PHE A 47 18.63 -0.83 -5.50
C PHE A 47 19.08 -2.26 -5.19
N TYR A 48 19.55 -3.01 -6.19
CA TYR A 48 20.03 -4.38 -6.04
C TYR A 48 21.54 -4.48 -6.25
N SER A 49 22.19 -5.28 -5.40
CA SER A 49 23.61 -5.61 -5.56
C SER A 49 23.84 -6.42 -6.84
N HIS A 50 24.89 -6.07 -7.59
CA HIS A 50 25.37 -6.86 -8.72
C HIS A 50 26.11 -8.15 -8.31
N THR A 51 26.37 -8.35 -7.01
CA THR A 51 27.11 -9.51 -6.46
C THR A 51 26.38 -10.17 -5.29
N GLY A 52 26.69 -11.44 -5.04
CA GLY A 52 26.14 -12.22 -3.92
C GLY A 52 24.99 -13.14 -4.31
N ARG A 53 24.24 -13.61 -3.30
CA ARG A 53 23.07 -14.48 -3.52
C ARG A 53 21.95 -13.68 -4.19
N PRO A 54 21.36 -14.17 -5.30
CA PRO A 54 20.20 -13.52 -5.91
C PRO A 54 19.06 -13.36 -4.91
N SER A 55 18.47 -12.17 -4.90
CA SER A 55 17.25 -11.89 -4.14
C SER A 55 16.04 -12.51 -4.83
N ILE A 56 14.91 -12.56 -4.10
CA ILE A 56 13.60 -12.89 -4.66
C ILE A 56 13.21 -11.86 -5.72
N ASP A 57 12.58 -12.34 -6.80
CA ASP A 57 12.09 -11.49 -7.88
C ASP A 57 11.00 -10.53 -7.36
N PRO A 58 11.15 -9.20 -7.56
CA PRO A 58 10.13 -8.25 -7.15
C PRO A 58 8.78 -8.46 -7.85
N GLU A 59 8.74 -8.95 -9.09
CA GLU A 59 7.46 -9.24 -9.78
C GLU A 59 6.68 -10.35 -9.07
N LEU A 60 7.38 -11.40 -8.62
CA LEU A 60 6.79 -12.47 -7.83
C LEU A 60 6.19 -11.91 -6.54
N MET A 61 6.90 -11.02 -5.84
CA MET A 61 6.41 -10.41 -4.60
C MET A 61 5.13 -9.61 -4.83
N ILE A 62 5.08 -8.79 -5.89
CA ILE A 62 3.87 -8.01 -6.24
C ILE A 62 2.70 -8.94 -6.61
N ARG A 63 2.94 -9.99 -7.40
CA ARG A 63 1.91 -10.98 -7.75
C ARG A 63 1.35 -11.70 -6.52
N MET A 64 2.21 -12.10 -5.59
CA MET A 64 1.76 -12.68 -4.33
C MET A 64 0.92 -11.68 -3.52
N LEU A 65 1.32 -10.42 -3.43
CA LEU A 65 0.53 -9.39 -2.73
C LEU A 65 -0.85 -9.21 -3.39
N LEU A 66 -0.93 -9.16 -4.73
CA LEU A 66 -2.20 -9.09 -5.46
C LEU A 66 -3.11 -10.28 -5.14
N VAL A 67 -2.60 -11.51 -5.09
CA VAL A 67 -3.36 -12.69 -4.64
C VAL A 67 -3.91 -12.47 -3.24
N GLY A 68 -3.08 -11.94 -2.34
CA GLY A 68 -3.47 -11.64 -0.96
C GLY A 68 -4.63 -10.66 -0.87
N TYR A 69 -4.56 -9.55 -1.59
CA TYR A 69 -5.63 -8.55 -1.61
C TYR A 69 -6.91 -9.06 -2.27
N CYS A 70 -6.81 -9.71 -3.44
CA CYS A 70 -7.98 -10.23 -4.17
C CYS A 70 -8.69 -11.37 -3.43
N SER A 71 -7.95 -12.14 -2.61
CA SER A 71 -8.49 -13.28 -1.87
C SER A 71 -8.77 -12.97 -0.40
N GLY A 72 -8.56 -11.72 0.04
CA GLY A 72 -8.78 -11.30 1.43
C GLY A 72 -7.80 -11.94 2.44
N ILE A 73 -6.62 -12.38 2.00
CA ILE A 73 -5.58 -12.97 2.85
C ILE A 73 -4.74 -11.83 3.45
N ARG A 74 -4.97 -11.54 4.73
CA ARG A 74 -4.32 -10.41 5.44
C ARG A 74 -2.99 -10.74 6.10
N SER A 75 -2.54 -11.99 6.05
CA SER A 75 -1.31 -12.44 6.68
C SER A 75 -0.35 -12.93 5.61
N GLU A 76 0.86 -12.36 5.54
CA GLU A 76 1.90 -12.77 4.59
C GLU A 76 2.37 -14.21 4.86
N ARG A 77 2.33 -14.68 6.11
CA ARG A 77 2.59 -16.10 6.44
C ARG A 77 1.55 -17.00 5.78
N ARG A 78 0.28 -16.66 5.96
CA ARG A 78 -0.82 -17.38 5.33
C ARG A 78 -0.75 -17.27 3.81
N LEU A 79 -0.36 -16.11 3.27
CA LEU A 79 -0.19 -15.93 1.83
C LEU A 79 0.87 -16.89 1.27
N CYS A 80 2.02 -17.02 1.94
CA CYS A 80 3.04 -18.00 1.54
C CYS A 80 2.50 -19.44 1.58
N GLU A 81 1.72 -19.81 2.61
CA GLU A 81 1.08 -21.13 2.72
C GLU A 81 0.05 -21.35 1.59
N GLU A 82 -0.81 -20.38 1.33
CA GLU A 82 -1.84 -20.46 0.30
C GLU A 82 -1.21 -20.54 -1.10
N VAL A 83 -0.17 -19.75 -1.38
CA VAL A 83 0.59 -19.85 -2.65
C VAL A 83 1.35 -21.18 -2.73
N HIS A 84 1.79 -21.74 -1.61
CA HIS A 84 2.40 -23.07 -1.62
C HIS A 84 1.40 -24.16 -2.05
N LEU A 85 0.16 -24.09 -1.54
CA LEU A 85 -0.85 -25.15 -1.68
C LEU A 85 -1.77 -24.98 -2.90
N ASN A 86 -2.01 -23.75 -3.37
CA ASN A 86 -3.02 -23.45 -4.39
C ASN A 86 -2.39 -23.30 -5.78
N LEU A 87 -2.77 -24.19 -6.69
CA LEU A 87 -2.24 -24.26 -8.05
C LEU A 87 -2.56 -22.99 -8.88
N ALA A 88 -3.74 -22.39 -8.71
CA ALA A 88 -4.09 -21.15 -9.39
C ALA A 88 -3.23 -19.96 -8.91
N TYR A 89 -2.86 -19.95 -7.62
CA TYR A 89 -1.99 -18.91 -7.07
C TYR A 89 -0.56 -19.06 -7.56
N ARG A 90 -0.04 -20.30 -7.63
CA ARG A 90 1.28 -20.58 -8.24
C ARG A 90 1.32 -20.16 -9.70
N TRP A 91 0.29 -20.53 -10.48
CA TRP A 91 0.15 -20.14 -11.87
C TRP A 91 0.19 -18.61 -12.04
N PHE A 92 -0.59 -17.88 -11.25
CA PHE A 92 -0.62 -16.41 -11.30
C PHE A 92 0.73 -15.79 -10.90
N CYS A 93 1.43 -16.41 -9.95
CA CYS A 93 2.75 -15.99 -9.49
C CYS A 93 3.90 -16.43 -10.42
N ARG A 94 3.63 -17.08 -11.55
CA ARG A 94 4.64 -17.64 -12.47
C ARG A 94 5.58 -18.65 -11.80
N LEU A 95 5.07 -19.42 -10.84
CA LEU A 95 5.80 -20.47 -10.14
C LEU A 95 5.43 -21.84 -10.69
N ASP A 96 6.42 -22.69 -10.95
CA ASP A 96 6.25 -24.12 -11.17
C ASP A 96 5.85 -24.82 -9.85
N LEU A 97 5.41 -26.07 -9.89
CA LEU A 97 5.13 -26.92 -8.74
C LEU A 97 6.34 -27.09 -7.81
N SER A 98 7.55 -27.13 -8.38
CA SER A 98 8.78 -27.39 -7.63
C SER A 98 9.44 -26.13 -7.05
N ASP A 99 9.02 -24.94 -7.50
CA ASP A 99 9.62 -23.69 -7.06
C ASP A 99 9.42 -23.44 -5.56
N ARG A 100 10.44 -22.87 -4.93
CA ARG A 100 10.36 -22.52 -3.50
C ARG A 100 9.57 -21.23 -3.31
N ILE A 101 8.67 -21.23 -2.34
CA ILE A 101 7.97 -20.01 -1.92
C ILE A 101 8.92 -19.14 -1.07
N PRO A 102 8.96 -17.82 -1.30
CA PRO A 102 9.69 -16.90 -0.43
C PRO A 102 9.27 -17.01 1.04
N ASP A 103 10.21 -16.78 1.95
CA ASP A 103 9.84 -16.62 3.36
C ASP A 103 9.07 -15.30 3.57
N HIS A 104 8.05 -15.34 4.42
CA HIS A 104 7.20 -14.19 4.76
C HIS A 104 7.98 -12.94 5.21
N SER A 105 9.13 -13.09 5.87
CA SER A 105 9.96 -11.94 6.29
C SER A 105 10.54 -11.15 5.11
N THR A 106 10.54 -11.72 3.90
CA THR A 106 10.98 -11.04 2.68
C THR A 106 10.10 -9.83 2.37
N PHE A 107 8.79 -9.92 2.61
CA PHE A 107 7.85 -8.83 2.32
C PHE A 107 8.11 -7.62 3.19
N SER A 108 8.21 -7.79 4.52
CA SER A 108 8.48 -6.69 5.44
C SER A 108 9.86 -6.06 5.18
N LYS A 109 10.91 -6.88 4.96
CA LYS A 109 12.26 -6.38 4.66
C LYS A 109 12.30 -5.53 3.38
N ASN A 110 11.60 -5.94 2.33
CA ASN A 110 11.55 -5.15 1.09
C ASN A 110 10.66 -3.92 1.24
N ARG A 111 9.52 -4.03 1.94
CA ARG A 111 8.61 -2.90 2.19
C ARG A 111 9.30 -1.76 2.93
N HIS A 112 10.11 -2.08 3.95
CA HIS A 112 10.85 -1.08 4.72
C HIS A 112 12.20 -0.69 4.09
N GLY A 113 12.77 -1.53 3.23
CA GLY A 113 13.98 -1.21 2.46
C GLY A 113 13.65 -0.78 1.03
N ARG A 114 14.14 -1.55 0.06
CA ARG A 114 14.14 -1.20 -1.38
C ARG A 114 12.82 -0.65 -1.92
N PHE A 115 11.66 -1.18 -1.52
CA PHE A 115 10.37 -0.72 -2.07
C PHE A 115 10.02 0.69 -1.59
N ARG A 116 10.43 1.06 -0.37
CA ARG A 116 10.29 2.42 0.15
C ARG A 116 11.34 3.33 -0.48
N GLU A 117 12.60 2.91 -0.49
CA GLU A 117 13.72 3.70 -1.05
C GLU A 117 13.54 4.02 -2.54
N SER A 118 12.89 3.12 -3.29
CA SER A 118 12.65 3.28 -4.72
C SER A 118 11.25 3.81 -5.06
N ASP A 119 10.39 4.10 -4.07
CA ASP A 119 8.98 4.42 -4.31
C ASP A 119 8.25 3.38 -5.20
N LEU A 120 8.55 2.09 -5.04
CA LEU A 120 8.03 1.04 -5.94
C LEU A 120 6.50 1.00 -5.96
N LEU A 121 5.85 1.11 -4.80
CA LEU A 121 4.38 1.02 -4.72
C LEU A 121 3.71 2.23 -5.39
N ARG A 122 4.38 3.40 -5.36
CA ARG A 122 3.95 4.59 -6.11
C ARG A 122 4.06 4.33 -7.61
N HIS A 123 5.19 3.82 -8.06
CA HIS A 123 5.41 3.46 -9.47
C HIS A 123 4.38 2.43 -9.98
N VAL A 124 4.05 1.42 -9.17
CA VAL A 124 3.02 0.42 -9.51
C VAL A 124 1.62 1.06 -9.59
N LEU A 125 1.26 1.93 -8.63
CA LEU A 125 0.00 2.67 -8.68
C LEU A 125 -0.07 3.54 -9.93
N GLU A 126 0.96 4.31 -10.22
CA GLU A 126 0.98 5.23 -11.37
C GLU A 126 0.91 4.47 -12.71
N THR A 127 1.62 3.35 -12.82
CA THR A 127 1.54 2.48 -14.00
C THR A 127 0.13 1.89 -14.17
N THR A 128 -0.53 1.56 -13.06
CA THR A 128 -1.92 1.05 -13.07
C THR A 128 -2.91 2.14 -13.50
N VAL A 129 -2.77 3.36 -12.96
CA VAL A 129 -3.61 4.52 -13.34
C VAL A 129 -3.41 4.86 -14.81
N ALA A 130 -2.17 4.92 -15.30
CA ALA A 130 -1.87 5.14 -16.72
C ALA A 130 -2.54 4.08 -17.61
N ARG A 131 -2.58 2.82 -17.16
CA ARG A 131 -3.30 1.77 -17.87
C ARG A 131 -4.81 2.02 -17.87
N CYS A 132 -5.40 2.37 -16.73
CA CYS A 132 -6.83 2.72 -16.65
C CYS A 132 -7.18 3.88 -17.60
N MET A 133 -6.35 4.92 -17.67
CA MET A 133 -6.53 6.03 -18.62
C MET A 133 -6.51 5.56 -20.07
N LYS A 134 -5.54 4.69 -20.43
CA LYS A 134 -5.45 4.12 -21.78
C LYS A 134 -6.68 3.31 -22.17
N GLU A 135 -7.28 2.61 -21.21
CA GLU A 135 -8.52 1.84 -21.40
C GLU A 135 -9.79 2.72 -21.30
N GLY A 136 -9.66 4.03 -21.10
CA GLY A 136 -10.79 4.97 -20.99
C GLY A 136 -11.59 4.83 -19.70
N LEU A 137 -10.97 4.33 -18.62
CA LEU A 137 -11.58 4.14 -17.30
C LEU A 137 -11.34 5.33 -16.35
N VAL A 138 -10.85 6.46 -16.85
CA VAL A 138 -10.67 7.69 -16.09
C VAL A 138 -11.27 8.82 -16.91
N GLY A 139 -12.33 9.44 -16.40
CA GLY A 139 -13.04 10.52 -17.09
C GLY A 139 -12.30 11.86 -16.98
N GLY A 140 -11.67 12.12 -15.83
CA GLY A 140 -10.81 13.30 -15.63
C GLY A 140 -11.55 14.61 -15.38
N GLN A 141 -12.88 14.62 -15.42
CA GLN A 141 -13.70 15.83 -15.22
C GLN A 141 -13.99 16.11 -13.75
N GLY A 142 -14.40 15.10 -13.00
CA GLY A 142 -14.87 15.22 -11.63
C GLY A 142 -14.16 14.26 -10.71
N PHE A 143 -13.54 14.78 -9.65
CA PHE A 143 -12.86 13.96 -8.64
C PHE A 143 -13.55 14.03 -7.28
N ALA A 144 -13.44 12.97 -6.50
CA ALA A 144 -13.86 12.92 -5.11
C ALA A 144 -12.66 12.68 -4.20
N VAL A 145 -12.65 13.32 -3.04
CA VAL A 145 -11.61 13.13 -2.02
C VAL A 145 -12.25 12.54 -0.77
N ASP A 146 -11.73 11.38 -0.35
CA ASP A 146 -12.14 10.72 0.87
C ASP A 146 -10.94 10.28 1.69
N ALA A 147 -11.07 10.31 3.02
CA ALA A 147 -10.04 9.85 3.93
C ALA A 147 -10.55 8.72 4.83
N SER A 148 -9.77 7.65 4.89
CA SER A 148 -10.00 6.56 5.82
C SER A 148 -9.06 6.64 7.00
N LEU A 149 -9.63 6.57 8.21
CA LEU A 149 -8.86 6.49 9.44
C LEU A 149 -8.28 5.09 9.65
N ILE A 150 -6.95 5.03 9.70
CA ILE A 150 -6.17 3.84 9.99
C ILE A 150 -5.65 3.94 11.42
N SER A 151 -6.05 3.00 12.28
CA SER A 151 -5.56 2.96 13.66
C SER A 151 -4.06 2.73 13.67
N ALA A 152 -3.33 3.54 14.42
CA ALA A 152 -1.95 3.27 14.76
C ALA A 152 -1.88 2.15 15.80
N ASP A 153 -0.79 1.39 15.80
CA ASP A 153 -0.53 0.34 16.80
C ASP A 153 0.04 0.96 18.07
N VAL A 154 -0.80 1.71 18.78
CA VAL A 154 -0.43 2.49 19.96
C VAL A 154 -1.45 2.30 21.08
N GLN A 155 -0.94 1.97 22.27
CA GLN A 155 -1.74 1.98 23.49
C GLN A 155 -1.72 3.37 24.14
N LYS A 156 -2.90 3.93 24.44
CA LYS A 156 -3.04 5.28 25.04
C LYS A 156 -2.22 5.47 26.31
N GLN A 157 -2.07 4.44 27.14
CA GLN A 157 -1.29 4.53 28.38
C GLN A 157 0.20 4.79 28.12
N ASN A 158 0.67 4.50 26.91
CA ASN A 158 2.03 4.79 26.44
C ASN A 158 2.08 6.12 25.65
N SER A 159 1.45 7.15 26.20
CA SER A 159 1.46 8.52 25.66
C SER A 159 1.48 9.55 26.79
N SER A 160 1.99 10.74 26.50
CA SER A 160 2.01 11.87 27.43
C SER A 160 1.58 13.16 26.76
N ASN A 161 1.40 14.22 27.54
CA ASN A 161 1.25 15.56 26.99
C ASN A 161 2.54 15.94 26.22
N PRO A 162 2.46 16.64 25.08
CA PRO A 162 3.60 17.22 24.39
C PRO A 162 4.70 17.84 25.26
N GLU A 163 4.31 18.55 26.30
CA GLU A 163 5.24 19.30 27.13
C GLU A 163 6.04 18.39 28.09
N ASP A 164 5.46 17.23 28.45
CA ASP A 164 6.09 16.26 29.35
C ASP A 164 7.03 15.29 28.61
N TRP A 165 6.88 15.11 27.29
CA TRP A 165 7.80 14.24 26.52
C TRP A 165 9.05 14.97 26.02
N ALA A 166 8.98 16.29 25.83
CA ALA A 166 10.08 17.08 25.27
C ALA A 166 11.39 17.00 26.09
N THR A 167 11.34 16.47 27.31
CA THR A 167 12.50 16.28 28.20
C THR A 167 13.27 14.97 27.97
N ARG A 168 12.89 14.12 27.01
CA ARG A 168 13.50 12.78 26.79
C ARG A 168 14.22 12.56 25.47
N VAL A 169 14.44 13.60 24.66
CA VAL A 169 15.17 13.45 23.41
C VAL A 169 16.66 13.26 23.74
N ALA A 170 17.12 12.01 23.69
CA ALA A 170 18.54 11.70 23.59
C ALA A 170 19.08 12.28 22.27
N ASP A 171 20.37 12.57 22.24
CA ASP A 171 21.06 13.18 21.10
C ASP A 171 20.67 12.47 19.77
N VAL A 172 20.08 13.22 18.84
CA VAL A 172 19.48 12.68 17.60
C VAL A 172 20.54 12.00 16.73
N ASP A 173 21.78 12.49 16.81
CA ASP A 173 22.92 11.98 16.07
C ASP A 173 23.38 10.58 16.56
N ASP A 174 23.03 10.18 17.77
CA ASP A 174 23.41 8.89 18.39
C ASP A 174 22.26 7.85 18.36
N ALA A 175 21.13 8.20 17.75
CA ALA A 175 19.96 7.35 17.69
C ALA A 175 20.10 6.25 16.63
N PRO A 176 19.54 5.04 16.85
CA PRO A 176 19.49 4.00 15.81
C PRO A 176 18.85 4.53 14.53
N ARG A 177 19.28 4.04 13.35
CA ARG A 177 18.74 4.47 12.05
C ARG A 177 17.20 4.48 11.97
N ALA A 178 16.53 3.49 12.57
CA ALA A 178 15.07 3.45 12.62
C ALA A 178 14.44 4.63 13.39
N VAL A 179 15.15 5.17 14.39
CA VAL A 179 14.75 6.36 15.15
C VAL A 179 15.04 7.64 14.35
N GLN A 180 16.16 7.69 13.62
CA GLN A 180 16.47 8.82 12.73
C GLN A 180 15.46 8.92 11.57
N GLU A 181 15.22 7.82 10.84
CA GLU A 181 14.19 7.76 9.78
C GLU A 181 12.78 8.11 10.30
N TYR A 182 12.52 7.76 11.57
CA TYR A 182 11.28 8.10 12.25
C TYR A 182 11.18 9.60 12.56
N LEU A 183 12.28 10.23 12.99
CA LEU A 183 12.36 11.68 13.22
C LEU A 183 12.29 12.47 11.88
N ASP A 184 12.92 11.99 10.81
CA ASP A 184 12.81 12.61 9.48
C ASP A 184 11.36 12.55 8.95
N THR A 185 10.67 11.43 9.18
CA THR A 185 9.23 11.30 8.85
C THR A 185 8.38 12.28 9.67
N LEU A 186 8.80 12.59 10.91
CA LEU A 186 8.14 13.59 11.73
C LEU A 186 8.37 15.03 11.26
N ASP A 187 9.39 15.31 10.46
CA ASP A 187 9.68 16.65 9.92
C ASP A 187 9.05 16.90 8.54
N ASP A 188 8.53 15.85 7.88
CA ASP A 188 7.77 15.94 6.63
C ASP A 188 6.54 16.85 6.81
N GLU A 189 6.27 17.74 5.84
CA GLU A 189 5.13 18.67 5.88
C GLU A 189 3.78 17.97 6.11
N ALA A 190 3.60 16.73 5.63
CA ALA A 190 2.38 15.95 5.82
C ALA A 190 2.18 15.46 7.27
N PHE A 191 3.25 15.47 8.08
CA PHE A 191 3.27 14.93 9.43
C PHE A 191 3.70 15.99 10.46
N GLY A 192 4.87 16.59 10.35
CA GLY A 192 5.44 17.56 11.29
C GLY A 192 4.90 18.97 11.21
N ALA A 193 4.94 19.55 10.01
CA ALA A 193 4.64 20.96 9.79
C ALA A 193 3.16 21.24 9.46
N ALA A 194 2.34 20.19 9.25
CA ALA A 194 0.95 20.32 8.82
C ALA A 194 0.04 21.12 9.77
N THR A 195 0.42 21.28 11.05
CA THR A 195 -0.36 22.12 11.97
C THR A 195 0.50 22.74 13.06
N THR A 196 0.24 24.00 13.37
CA THR A 196 0.80 24.69 14.55
C THR A 196 0.15 24.25 15.86
N THR A 197 -0.93 23.44 15.79
CA THR A 197 -1.67 22.99 16.95
C THR A 197 -0.98 21.81 17.61
N LYS A 198 -0.46 22.01 18.83
CA LYS A 198 0.11 20.92 19.62
C LYS A 198 -0.96 19.86 19.90
N PRO A 199 -0.70 18.57 19.62
CA PRO A 199 -1.67 17.50 19.88
C PRO A 199 -1.91 17.35 21.39
N LYS A 200 -3.08 16.91 21.82
CA LYS A 200 -3.37 16.74 23.26
C LYS A 200 -2.50 15.65 23.91
N PHE A 201 -2.20 14.60 23.16
CA PHE A 201 -1.34 13.50 23.57
C PHE A 201 -0.39 13.17 22.42
N ALA A 202 0.87 12.89 22.75
CA ALA A 202 1.86 12.34 21.84
C ALA A 202 2.17 10.91 22.29
N ALA A 203 2.01 9.96 21.37
CA ALA A 203 2.39 8.58 21.61
C ALA A 203 3.92 8.45 21.70
N HIS A 204 4.43 7.55 22.55
CA HIS A 204 5.89 7.38 22.67
C HIS A 204 6.48 6.49 21.58
N THR A 205 5.74 5.47 21.14
CA THR A 205 6.18 4.51 20.11
C THR A 205 5.89 4.97 18.70
N ASP A 206 4.92 5.89 18.55
CA ASP A 206 4.60 6.52 17.28
C ASP A 206 4.06 7.96 17.46
N PRO A 207 4.90 8.91 17.88
CA PRO A 207 4.57 10.34 17.91
C PRO A 207 4.02 10.96 16.60
N ALA A 208 4.09 10.27 15.45
CA ALA A 208 3.58 10.79 14.19
C ALA A 208 2.08 10.57 14.06
N SER A 209 1.55 9.56 14.76
CA SER A 209 0.12 9.30 14.85
C SER A 209 -0.64 10.41 15.58
N GLN A 210 -1.86 10.68 15.12
CA GLN A 210 -2.69 11.75 15.67
C GLN A 210 -3.74 11.17 16.63
N TRP A 211 -3.82 11.70 17.85
CA TRP A 211 -4.93 11.42 18.75
C TRP A 211 -6.22 12.05 18.19
N THR A 212 -7.20 11.24 17.83
CA THR A 212 -8.44 11.68 17.17
C THR A 212 -9.67 10.95 17.68
N ALA A 213 -10.80 11.66 17.75
CA ALA A 213 -12.13 11.14 18.07
C ALA A 213 -13.07 11.14 16.85
N ALA A 214 -12.50 11.20 15.64
CA ALA A 214 -13.26 11.33 14.39
C ALA A 214 -14.12 10.08 14.07
N ARG A 215 -13.71 8.88 14.53
CA ARG A 215 -14.64 7.74 14.61
C ARG A 215 -15.64 8.00 15.73
N LYS A 216 -16.94 7.89 15.45
CA LYS A 216 -18.04 7.97 16.45
C LYS A 216 -17.89 6.89 17.53
N GLY A 217 -17.00 7.12 18.49
CA GLY A 217 -16.53 6.13 19.47
C GLY A 217 -15.35 6.67 20.31
N PRO A 218 -14.65 5.80 21.05
CA PRO A 218 -13.48 6.20 21.82
C PRO A 218 -12.38 6.76 20.92
N ALA A 219 -11.72 7.82 21.37
CA ALA A 219 -10.59 8.38 20.66
C ALA A 219 -9.42 7.38 20.61
N ILE A 220 -8.70 7.40 19.49
CA ILE A 220 -7.58 6.51 19.18
C ILE A 220 -6.44 7.32 18.55
N PHE A 221 -5.24 6.75 18.56
CA PHE A 221 -4.15 7.23 17.69
C PHE A 221 -4.36 6.69 16.28
N ALA A 222 -4.34 7.56 15.27
CA ALA A 222 -4.61 7.18 13.90
C ALA A 222 -3.84 8.03 12.87
N TYR A 223 -3.79 7.49 11.66
CA TYR A 223 -3.42 8.16 10.41
C TYR A 223 -4.62 8.26 9.48
N SER A 224 -4.56 9.20 8.56
CA SER A 224 -5.53 9.31 7.48
C SER A 224 -4.87 8.84 6.20
N THR A 225 -5.48 7.86 5.53
CA THR A 225 -5.16 7.52 4.15
C THR A 225 -6.16 8.23 3.26
N ASN A 226 -5.68 9.21 2.51
CA ASN A 226 -6.47 10.04 1.62
C ASN A 226 -6.44 9.43 0.22
N TYR A 227 -7.59 9.42 -0.44
CA TYR A 227 -7.77 8.91 -1.79
C TYR A 227 -8.33 10.01 -2.68
N LEU A 228 -7.75 10.20 -3.86
CA LEU A 228 -8.31 10.99 -4.95
C LEU A 228 -8.93 10.03 -5.95
N ILE A 229 -10.23 10.17 -6.19
CA ILE A 229 -11.05 9.18 -6.91
C ILE A 229 -11.72 9.85 -8.10
N ASP A 230 -11.55 9.29 -9.29
CA ASP A 230 -12.35 9.66 -10.46
C ASP A 230 -13.81 9.22 -10.29
N THR A 231 -14.75 10.15 -10.46
CA THR A 231 -16.17 9.87 -10.15
C THR A 231 -16.91 9.09 -11.22
N ASP A 232 -16.38 9.02 -12.45
CA ASP A 232 -17.08 8.38 -13.57
C ASP A 232 -16.98 6.85 -13.46
N HIS A 233 -15.82 6.35 -13.06
CA HIS A 233 -15.55 4.92 -12.95
C HIS A 233 -15.12 4.45 -11.55
N GLY A 234 -14.97 5.37 -10.59
CA GLY A 234 -14.55 5.03 -9.23
C GLY A 234 -13.08 4.60 -9.12
N ILE A 235 -12.24 5.07 -10.05
CA ILE A 235 -10.82 4.73 -10.07
C ILE A 235 -10.06 5.67 -9.12
N ILE A 236 -9.31 5.08 -8.19
CA ILE A 236 -8.35 5.84 -7.37
C ILE A 236 -7.20 6.27 -8.28
N VAL A 237 -7.10 7.57 -8.52
CA VAL A 237 -6.05 8.18 -9.38
C VAL A 237 -4.82 8.58 -8.56
N ASP A 238 -5.00 8.86 -7.27
CA ASP A 238 -3.88 9.15 -6.36
C ASP A 238 -4.25 8.81 -4.90
N VAL A 239 -3.22 8.60 -4.07
CA VAL A 239 -3.32 8.37 -2.63
C VAL A 239 -2.21 9.12 -1.90
N ASP A 240 -2.49 9.59 -0.69
CA ASP A 240 -1.47 10.17 0.19
C ASP A 240 -1.81 9.90 1.66
N ALA A 241 -0.79 9.59 2.46
CA ALA A 241 -0.95 9.39 3.89
C ALA A 241 -0.65 10.68 4.63
N SER A 242 -1.46 11.01 5.64
CA SER A 242 -1.28 12.20 6.45
C SER A 242 -1.64 11.94 7.91
N ARG A 243 -1.31 12.89 8.79
CA ARG A 243 -1.91 12.93 10.13
C ARG A 243 -3.42 13.06 10.04
N SER A 244 -4.14 12.41 10.97
CA SER A 244 -5.60 12.52 11.07
C SER A 244 -6.08 13.84 11.66
N ASN A 245 -5.72 14.94 11.00
CA ASN A 245 -6.22 16.27 11.27
C ASN A 245 -6.59 16.97 9.97
N ARG A 246 -7.53 17.90 10.09
CA ARG A 246 -8.14 18.61 8.96
C ARG A 246 -7.11 19.32 8.06
N THR A 247 -6.13 20.00 8.65
CA THR A 247 -5.14 20.77 7.89
C THR A 247 -4.24 19.85 7.06
N ALA A 248 -3.81 18.73 7.64
CA ALA A 248 -3.00 17.73 6.95
C ALA A 248 -3.77 17.01 5.84
N GLU A 249 -5.06 16.70 6.05
CA GLU A 249 -5.94 16.11 5.03
C GLU A 249 -6.16 17.07 3.85
N VAL A 250 -6.35 18.37 4.10
CA VAL A 250 -6.43 19.39 3.03
C VAL A 250 -5.09 19.54 2.29
N GLY A 251 -3.97 19.49 3.00
CA GLY A 251 -2.64 19.48 2.38
C GLY A 251 -2.43 18.27 1.47
N ALA A 252 -2.77 17.07 1.96
CA ALA A 252 -2.72 15.82 1.19
C ALA A 252 -3.60 15.89 -0.06
N MET A 253 -4.80 16.46 0.04
CA MET A 253 -5.68 16.69 -1.11
C MET A 253 -5.00 17.53 -2.19
N ARG A 254 -4.44 18.69 -1.83
CA ARG A 254 -3.75 19.58 -2.79
C ARG A 254 -2.57 18.88 -3.44
N LYS A 255 -1.74 18.21 -2.64
CA LYS A 255 -0.60 17.43 -3.11
C LYS A 255 -1.00 16.34 -4.10
N MET A 256 -2.09 15.62 -3.84
CA MET A 256 -2.61 14.61 -4.76
C MET A 256 -3.08 15.22 -6.08
N ILE A 257 -3.76 16.37 -6.06
CA ILE A 257 -4.21 17.07 -7.28
C ILE A 257 -3.01 17.54 -8.10
N ASP A 258 -2.06 18.25 -7.47
CA ASP A 258 -0.88 18.79 -8.15
C ASP A 258 -0.04 17.66 -8.76
N ARG A 259 0.17 16.58 -8.01
CA ARG A 259 0.91 15.40 -8.49
C ARG A 259 0.16 14.69 -9.62
N THR A 260 -1.16 14.60 -9.56
CA THR A 260 -1.98 13.99 -10.62
C THR A 260 -1.94 14.83 -11.90
N GLU A 261 -1.95 16.16 -11.78
CA GLU A 261 -1.76 17.09 -12.91
C GLU A 261 -0.35 16.94 -13.50
N GLU A 262 0.70 16.90 -12.68
CA GLU A 262 2.09 16.74 -13.12
C GLU A 262 2.33 15.39 -13.82
N ARG A 263 1.84 14.29 -13.24
CA ARG A 263 2.12 12.92 -13.71
C ARG A 263 1.27 12.52 -14.91
N PHE A 264 0.01 12.93 -14.94
CA PHE A 264 -0.97 12.45 -15.89
C PHE A 264 -1.61 13.53 -16.75
N GLY A 265 -1.34 14.81 -16.48
CA GLY A 265 -2.05 15.92 -17.13
C GLY A 265 -3.53 15.97 -16.77
N LEU A 266 -3.91 15.36 -15.64
CA LEU A 266 -5.30 15.28 -15.17
C LEU A 266 -5.54 16.39 -14.13
N LYS A 267 -6.34 17.39 -14.52
CA LYS A 267 -6.80 18.44 -13.64
C LYS A 267 -8.34 18.41 -13.60
N PRO A 268 -8.97 18.14 -12.45
CA PRO A 268 -10.42 18.07 -12.37
C PRO A 268 -11.06 19.45 -12.56
N ASP A 269 -12.20 19.50 -13.23
CA ASP A 269 -13.04 20.70 -13.36
C ASP A 269 -13.78 21.01 -12.06
N TRP A 270 -14.09 19.98 -11.27
CA TRP A 270 -14.72 20.09 -9.97
C TRP A 270 -14.29 18.97 -9.03
N ILE A 271 -14.36 19.25 -7.72
CA ILE A 271 -13.99 18.28 -6.68
C ILE A 271 -15.13 18.15 -5.67
N ALA A 272 -15.59 16.92 -5.44
CA ALA A 272 -16.47 16.57 -4.34
C ALA A 272 -15.66 16.23 -3.10
N VAL A 273 -15.94 16.93 -2.00
CA VAL A 273 -15.26 16.71 -0.72
C VAL A 273 -16.28 16.72 0.42
N ASP A 274 -15.99 16.03 1.51
CA ASP A 274 -16.78 16.19 2.74
C ASP A 274 -16.67 17.63 3.27
N THR A 275 -17.66 18.08 4.03
CA THR A 275 -17.72 19.40 4.70
C THR A 275 -16.44 19.71 5.47
N ALA A 276 -15.78 18.68 6.00
CA ALA A 276 -14.49 18.80 6.67
C ALA A 276 -13.37 19.38 5.78
N TYR A 277 -13.45 19.30 4.45
CA TYR A 277 -12.43 19.84 3.54
C TYR A 277 -12.71 21.28 3.07
N GLY A 278 -13.91 21.81 3.33
CA GLY A 278 -14.29 23.18 2.96
C GLY A 278 -13.66 24.24 3.86
N SER A 279 -12.50 24.78 3.50
CA SER A 279 -11.94 26.01 4.10
C SER A 279 -12.06 27.18 3.13
N SER A 280 -12.05 28.41 3.65
CA SER A 280 -12.08 29.65 2.86
C SER A 280 -10.93 29.79 1.86
N ASP A 281 -9.86 29.00 2.04
CA ASP A 281 -8.61 29.08 1.29
C ASP A 281 -8.53 28.02 0.17
N ASN A 282 -9.57 27.20 -0.01
CA ASN A 282 -9.73 26.28 -1.13
C ASN A 282 -10.71 26.89 -2.14
N PRO A 283 -10.25 27.69 -3.12
CA PRO A 283 -11.08 27.95 -4.28
C PRO A 283 -11.20 26.62 -5.03
N VAL A 284 -12.39 26.03 -5.00
CA VAL A 284 -12.84 25.11 -6.05
C VAL A 284 -13.06 25.93 -7.31
#